data_AF-A0A8T5RD06-F1
#
_entry.id   AF-A0A8T5RD06-F1
#
_cell.length_a   1.000
_cell.length_b   1.000
_cell.length_c   1.000
_cell.angle_alpha   90.00
_cell.angle_beta   90.00
_cell.angle_gamma   90.00
#
_symmetry.space_group_name_H-M   'P 1'
#
loop_
_entity.id
_entity.type
_entity.pdbx_description
1 polymer ?
#
loop_
_entity_poly.entity_id
_entity_poly.type
_entity_poly.pdbx_seq_one_letter_code
_entity_poly.pdbx_strand_id
1 'polypeptide(L)'
;MVNTLADAMVVIKNAERARQKEVIISPASKLIQRVLRIFQQHAYIGEFERYDDGRQGKFKIALLGRINECKALIRLNLKVDQFEALERRLLPAPG
;
A
#
# COMPACT_ATOMS: atom_id res chain seq x y z
N MET A 1 8.30 -12.91 11.81
CA MET A 1 8.58 -11.45 11.68
C MET A 1 7.33 -10.82 11.12
N VAL A 2 6.58 -10.04 11.92
CA VAL A 2 5.31 -9.42 11.49
C VAL A 2 5.67 -8.17 10.68
N ASN A 3 5.31 -8.13 9.40
CA ASN A 3 5.59 -7.00 8.53
C ASN A 3 4.32 -6.18 8.34
N THR A 4 4.17 -5.14 9.17
CA THR A 4 2.98 -4.28 9.20
C THR A 4 2.64 -3.63 7.86
N LEU A 5 3.64 -3.37 7.00
CA LEU A 5 3.41 -2.89 5.65
C LEU A 5 2.80 -3.99 4.76
N ALA A 6 3.33 -5.22 4.83
CA ALA A 6 2.81 -6.32 4.04
C ALA A 6 1.35 -6.62 4.38
N ASP A 7 1.02 -6.63 5.67
CA ASP A 7 -0.35 -6.83 6.16
C ASP A 7 -1.27 -5.71 5.66
N ALA A 8 -0.83 -4.45 5.74
CA ALA A 8 -1.58 -3.30 5.23
C ALA A 8 -1.87 -3.41 3.72
N MET A 9 -0.88 -3.77 2.90
CA MET A 9 -1.06 -3.89 1.45
C MET A 9 -2.02 -5.02 1.07
N VAL A 10 -1.96 -6.16 1.79
CA VAL A 10 -2.88 -7.28 1.60
C VAL A 10 -4.31 -6.88 1.93
N VAL A 11 -4.52 -6.15 3.03
CA VAL A 11 -5.85 -5.68 3.45
C VAL A 11 -6.45 -4.73 2.41
N ILE A 12 -5.68 -3.77 1.90
CA ILE A 12 -6.13 -2.86 0.83
C ILE A 12 -6.54 -3.65 -0.41
N LYS A 13 -5.67 -4.55 -0.88
CA LYS A 13 -5.93 -5.37 -2.08
C LYS A 13 -7.21 -6.20 -1.93
N ASN A 14 -7.40 -6.81 -0.76
CA ASN A 14 -8.57 -7.64 -0.50
C ASN A 14 -9.85 -6.80 -0.43
N ALA A 15 -9.80 -5.63 0.19
CA ALA A 15 -10.93 -4.69 0.28
C ALA A 15 -11.32 -4.15 -1.11
N GLU A 16 -10.34 -3.78 -1.93
CA GLU A 16 -10.54 -3.38 -3.34
C GLU A 16 -11.17 -4.51 -4.17
N ARG A 17 -10.65 -5.73 -4.04
CA ARG A 17 -11.23 -6.91 -4.71
C ARG A 17 -12.67 -7.21 -4.26
N ALA A 18 -12.96 -6.94 -3.00
CA ALA A 18 -14.32 -7.05 -2.43
C ALA A 18 -15.23 -5.85 -2.78
N ARG A 19 -14.74 -4.87 -3.56
CA ARG A 19 -15.44 -3.62 -3.92
C ARG A 19 -15.95 -2.84 -2.70
N GLN A 20 -15.20 -2.87 -1.61
CA GLN A 20 -15.47 -2.01 -0.46
C GLN A 20 -15.15 -0.55 -0.81
N LYS A 21 -15.94 0.38 -0.28
CA LYS A 21 -15.71 1.82 -0.49
C LYS A 21 -14.61 2.38 0.40
N GLU A 22 -14.37 1.74 1.54
CA GLU A 22 -13.43 2.21 2.55
C GLU A 22 -12.75 1.02 3.23
N VAL A 23 -11.53 1.23 3.71
CA VAL A 23 -10.77 0.25 4.48
C VAL A 23 -10.08 0.89 5.67
N ILE A 24 -10.00 0.15 6.78
CA ILE A 24 -9.33 0.58 8.00
C ILE A 24 -8.06 -0.28 8.18
N ILE A 25 -6.93 0.38 8.40
CA ILE A 25 -5.63 -0.27 8.60
C ILE A 25 -5.08 0.09 9.98
N SER A 26 -4.59 -0.93 10.68
CA SER A 26 -3.87 -0.79 11.95
C SER A 26 -2.62 -1.69 11.92
N PRO A 27 -1.48 -1.25 12.47
CA PRO A 27 -1.22 0.03 13.15
C PRO A 27 -0.84 1.19 12.23
N ALA A 28 -1.03 2.44 12.66
CA ALA A 28 -0.64 3.62 11.90
C ALA A 28 0.86 3.91 12.00
N SER A 29 1.62 3.50 10.99
CA SER A 29 3.05 3.80 10.86
C SER A 29 3.32 4.99 9.93
N LYS A 30 4.37 5.78 10.23
CA LYS A 30 4.89 6.83 9.34
C LYS A 30 5.26 6.30 7.95
N LEU A 31 5.72 5.05 7.87
CA LEU A 31 6.08 4.42 6.59
C LEU A 31 4.83 4.15 5.76
N ILE A 32 3.78 3.58 6.36
CA ILE A 32 2.49 3.35 5.70
C ILE A 32 1.90 4.68 5.21
N GLN A 33 1.96 5.73 6.03
CA GLN A 33 1.51 7.08 5.64
C GLN A 33 2.18 7.59 4.36
N ARG A 34 3.51 7.41 4.22
CA ARG A 34 4.24 7.83 3.03
C ARG A 34 3.83 7.03 1.80
N VAL A 35 3.63 5.72 1.94
CA VAL A 35 3.18 4.84 0.84
C VAL A 35 1.77 5.23 0.39
N LEU A 36 0.83 5.45 1.33
CA LEU A 36 -0.52 5.90 1.02
C LEU A 36 -0.52 7.26 0.29
N ARG A 37 0.38 8.16 0.66
CA ARG A 37 0.53 9.46 -0.03
C ARG A 37 0.97 9.29 -1.49
N ILE A 38 1.88 8.35 -1.78
CA ILE A 38 2.26 8.02 -3.17
C ILE A 38 1.05 7.45 -3.92
N PHE A 39 0.27 6.57 -3.29
CA PHE A 39 -0.92 5.99 -3.92
C PHE A 39 -1.97 7.05 -4.25
N GLN A 40 -2.15 8.03 -3.37
CA GLN A 40 -3.04 9.15 -3.59
C GLN A 40 -2.54 10.06 -4.73
N GLN A 41 -1.24 10.34 -4.78
CA GLN A 41 -0.63 11.15 -5.85
C GLN A 41 -0.83 10.53 -7.24
N HIS A 42 -0.74 9.21 -7.35
CA HIS A 42 -1.03 8.48 -8.59
C HIS A 42 -2.51 8.10 -8.76
N ALA A 43 -3.40 8.64 -7.92
CA ALA A 43 -4.84 8.44 -7.97
C ALA A 43 -5.29 6.95 -7.95
N TYR A 44 -4.54 6.10 -7.24
CA TYR A 44 -4.93 4.72 -6.95
C TYR A 44 -5.94 4.63 -5.79
N ILE A 45 -5.79 5.50 -4.79
CA ILE A 45 -6.71 5.64 -3.66
C ILE A 45 -7.28 7.06 -3.60
N GLY A 46 -8.37 7.23 -2.87
CA GLY A 46 -8.97 8.53 -2.59
C GLY A 46 -8.32 9.21 -1.39
N GLU A 47 -9.12 9.92 -0.63
CA GLU A 47 -8.69 10.54 0.62
C GLU A 47 -8.40 9.47 1.68
N PHE A 48 -7.44 9.77 2.54
CA PHE A 48 -7.16 8.96 3.71
C PHE A 48 -6.96 9.84 4.93
N GLU A 49 -7.42 9.36 6.07
CA GLU A 49 -7.35 10.05 7.35
C GLU A 49 -6.67 9.17 8.39
N ARG A 50 -5.86 9.80 9.24
CA ARG A 50 -5.35 9.15 10.44
C ARG A 50 -6.25 9.53 11.61
N TYR A 51 -6.81 8.54 12.27
CA TYR A 51 -7.53 8.74 13.53
C TYR A 51 -6.82 7.99 14.65
N ASP A 52 -6.79 8.58 15.83
CA ASP A 52 -6.15 7.99 17.00
C ASP A 52 -7.17 7.24 17.86
N ASP A 53 -6.78 6.04 18.28
CA ASP A 53 -7.61 5.15 19.12
C ASP A 53 -6.97 5.00 20.52
N GLY A 54 -6.13 5.96 20.91
CA GLY A 54 -5.38 5.96 22.17
C GLY A 54 -4.31 4.85 22.26
N ARG A 55 -3.96 4.21 21.14
CA ARG A 55 -3.01 3.11 21.05
C ARG A 55 -1.95 3.37 19.97
N GLN A 56 -2.10 2.72 18.82
CA GLN A 56 -1.12 2.77 17.72
C GLN A 56 -1.64 3.57 16.51
N GLY A 57 -2.80 4.24 16.67
CA GLY A 57 -3.53 4.90 15.59
C GLY A 57 -4.02 3.96 14.49
N LYS A 58 -4.95 4.46 13.68
CA LYS A 58 -5.52 3.76 12.52
C LYS A 58 -5.57 4.69 11.32
N PHE A 59 -5.54 4.10 10.12
CA PHE A 59 -5.80 4.83 8.88
C PHE A 59 -7.15 4.40 8.33
N LYS A 60 -8.01 5.37 8.03
CA LYS A 60 -9.21 5.18 7.23
C LYS A 60 -8.90 5.63 5.80
N ILE A 61 -9.11 4.77 4.81
CA ILE A 61 -8.75 5.04 3.41
C ILE A 61 -9.99 4.84 2.55
N ALA A 62 -10.30 5.82 1.69
CA ALA A 62 -11.30 5.68 0.64
C ALA A 62 -10.71 4.97 -0.58
N LEU A 63 -11.39 3.91 -1.02
CA LEU A 63 -11.00 3.06 -2.14
C LEU A 63 -11.71 3.52 -3.41
N LEU A 64 -10.99 3.49 -4.55
CA LEU A 64 -11.48 3.99 -5.83
C LEU A 64 -11.82 2.89 -6.84
N GLY A 65 -11.49 1.62 -6.56
CA GLY A 65 -11.70 0.54 -7.53
C GLY A 65 -10.58 0.42 -8.57
N ARG A 66 -9.46 1.13 -8.40
CA ARG A 66 -8.38 1.26 -9.41
C ARG A 66 -7.18 0.34 -9.17
N ILE A 67 -7.09 -0.26 -7.99
CA ILE A 67 -5.95 -1.09 -7.61
C ILE A 67 -6.18 -2.52 -8.15
N ASN A 68 -5.30 -2.95 -9.06
CA ASN A 68 -5.29 -4.32 -9.56
C ASN A 68 -4.59 -5.26 -8.57
N GLU A 69 -3.33 -4.95 -8.24
CA GLU A 69 -2.52 -5.74 -7.32
C GLU A 69 -1.56 -4.85 -6.55
N CYS A 70 -1.36 -5.18 -5.27
CA CYS A 70 -0.43 -4.48 -4.39
C CYS A 70 0.18 -5.45 -3.37
N LYS A 71 1.51 -5.42 -3.24
CA LYS A 71 2.28 -6.28 -2.33
C LYS A 71 3.49 -5.53 -1.80
N ALA A 72 3.82 -5.75 -0.52
CA ALA A 72 5.10 -5.30 0.03
C ALA A 72 6.20 -6.31 -0.32
N LEU A 73 7.37 -5.80 -0.70
CA LEU A 73 8.56 -6.61 -0.88
C LEU A 73 9.37 -6.67 0.40
N ILE A 74 10.16 -7.74 0.54
CA ILE A 74 11.23 -7.79 1.54
C ILE A 74 12.28 -6.74 1.16
N ARG A 75 12.99 -6.19 2.15
CA ARG A 75 14.09 -5.27 1.89
C ARG A 75 15.20 -6.01 1.13
N LEU A 76 15.42 -5.62 -0.12
CA LEU A 76 16.48 -6.15 -0.97
C LEU A 76 17.59 -5.09 -1.11
N ASN A 77 18.84 -5.52 -1.06
CA ASN A 77 19.99 -4.67 -1.38
C ASN A 77 20.28 -4.82 -2.87
N LEU A 78 19.72 -3.95 -3.69
CA LEU A 78 19.87 -3.97 -5.15
C LEU A 78 20.76 -2.83 -5.62
N LYS A 79 21.57 -3.10 -6.64
CA LYS A 79 22.28 -2.09 -7.43
C LYS A 79 21.34 -1.46 -8.45
N VAL A 80 21.68 -0.27 -8.94
CA VAL A 80 20.90 0.46 -9.96
C VAL A 80 20.62 -0.41 -11.19
N ASP A 81 21.62 -1.16 -11.65
CA ASP A 81 21.52 -2.04 -12.82
C ASP A 81 20.53 -3.21 -12.63
N GLN A 82 20.15 -3.52 -11.39
CA GLN A 82 19.24 -4.63 -11.07
C GLN A 82 17.77 -4.19 -10.99
N PHE A 83 17.48 -2.88 -11.05
CA PHE A 83 16.11 -2.39 -10.99
C PHE A 83 15.31 -2.79 -12.23
N GLU A 84 15.90 -2.71 -13.42
CA GLU A 84 15.23 -3.06 -14.69
C GLU A 84 14.74 -4.52 -14.69
N ALA A 85 15.57 -5.44 -14.20
CA ALA A 85 15.21 -6.85 -14.07
C ALA A 85 14.08 -7.06 -13.04
N LEU A 86 14.05 -6.26 -11.97
CA LEU A 86 13.01 -6.33 -10.95
C LEU A 86 11.67 -5.78 -11.48
N GLU A 87 11.71 -4.65 -12.19
CA GLU A 87 10.54 -4.00 -12.78
C GLU A 87 9.86 -4.93 -13.78
N ARG A 88 10.62 -5.55 -14.69
CA ARG A 88 10.09 -6.54 -15.65
C ARG A 88 9.41 -7.73 -14.98
N ARG A 89 9.82 -8.10 -13.77
CA ARG A 89 9.24 -9.21 -13.02
C ARG A 89 7.97 -8.83 -12.27
N LEU A 90 7.89 -7.58 -11.78
CA LEU A 90 6.85 -7.15 -10.84
C LEU A 90 5.75 -6.30 -11.49
N LEU A 91 6.05 -5.60 -12.58
CA LEU A 91 5.11 -4.72 -13.25
C LEU A 91 4.49 -5.41 -14.46
N PRO A 92 3.21 -5.11 -14.77
CA PRO A 92 2.51 -5.71 -15.90
C PRO A 92 3.04 -5.21 -17.27
N ALA A 93 3.69 -4.06 -17.29
CA ALA A 93 4.34 -3.50 -18.47
C ALA A 93 5.67 -2.83 -18.07
N PRO A 94 6.72 -2.94 -18.90
CA PRO A 94 7.91 -2.13 -18.73
C PRO A 94 7.57 -0.64 -18.95
N GLY A 95 8.16 0.22 -18.12
CA GLY A 95 8.08 1.69 -18.24
C GLY A 95 9.08 2.25 -19.22
#